data_AF-A0A1J3K9I1-F1
#
_entry.id   AF-A0A1J3K9I1-F1
#
_cell.length_a   1.000
_cell.length_b   1.000
_cell.length_c   1.000
_cell.angle_alpha   90.00
_cell.angle_beta   90.00
_cell.angle_gamma   90.00
#
_symmetry.space_group_name_H-M   'P 1'
#
loop_
_entity.id
_entity.type
_entity.pdbx_description
1 polymer ?
#
loop_
_entity_poly.entity_id
_entity_poly.type
_entity_poly.pdbx_seq_one_letter_code
_entity_poly.pdbx_strand_id
1 'polypeptide(L)'
;MDVHPFNPRIAMSAGYDGKTIVWDIWEGIPIQIYEISHFKLVDGKFSPDGTSIILSDDVGQLYVLSTGQGDSQKDAKYDQFFLGDYRPLIQDIYGNVLDQESQLPPYRRNMVDPLRDSGMLPFKFFNLR
;
A
#
# COMPACT_ATOMS: atom_id res chain seq x y z
N MET A 1 -16.02 6.22 7.79
CA MET A 1 -16.33 5.11 8.73
C MET A 1 -16.91 3.97 7.92
N ASP A 2 -16.63 2.74 8.32
CA ASP A 2 -17.09 1.53 7.64
C ASP A 2 -17.34 0.40 8.66
N VAL A 3 -18.19 -0.57 8.34
CA VAL A 3 -18.52 -1.70 9.21
C VAL A 3 -17.92 -2.97 8.62
N HIS A 4 -17.40 -3.85 9.46
CA HIS A 4 -16.79 -5.10 9.01
C HIS A 4 -17.83 -5.98 8.28
N PRO A 5 -17.50 -6.54 7.10
CA PRO A 5 -18.48 -7.16 6.20
C PRO A 5 -19.21 -8.38 6.79
N PHE A 6 -18.58 -9.10 7.72
CA PHE A 6 -19.14 -10.31 8.34
C PHE A 6 -19.39 -10.21 9.85
N ASN A 7 -19.00 -9.09 10.47
CA ASN A 7 -19.09 -8.93 11.93
C ASN A 7 -19.64 -7.53 12.26
N PRO A 8 -20.95 -7.39 12.42
CA PRO A 8 -21.59 -6.08 12.62
C PRO A 8 -21.24 -5.42 13.95
N ARG A 9 -20.55 -6.13 14.87
CA ARG A 9 -20.01 -5.57 16.11
C ARG A 9 -18.74 -4.74 15.87
N ILE A 10 -18.07 -4.95 14.73
CA ILE A 10 -16.79 -4.32 14.42
C ILE A 10 -17.00 -3.21 13.40
N ALA A 11 -16.50 -2.02 13.71
CA ALA A 11 -16.47 -0.90 12.79
C ALA A 11 -15.10 -0.22 12.81
N MET A 12 -14.82 0.57 11.79
CA MET A 12 -13.58 1.34 11.68
C MET A 12 -13.88 2.79 11.31
N SER A 13 -13.16 3.71 11.93
CA SER A 13 -13.23 5.15 11.64
C SER A 13 -11.86 5.69 11.31
N ALA A 14 -11.75 6.45 10.22
CA ALA A 14 -10.57 7.20 9.84
C ALA A 14 -10.74 8.68 10.22
N GLY A 15 -9.76 9.25 10.91
CA GLY A 15 -9.81 10.59 11.48
C GLY A 15 -8.91 11.60 10.76
N TYR A 16 -9.31 12.86 10.81
CA TYR A 16 -8.50 13.98 10.31
C TYR A 16 -7.32 14.33 11.22
N ASP A 17 -7.18 13.64 12.34
CA ASP A 17 -6.02 13.66 13.22
C ASP A 17 -4.95 12.62 12.82
N GLY A 18 -5.12 11.95 11.67
CA GLY A 18 -4.19 10.94 11.17
C GLY A 18 -4.31 9.58 11.86
N LYS A 19 -5.35 9.41 12.69
CA LYS A 19 -5.63 8.17 13.40
C LYS A 19 -6.74 7.39 12.75
N THR A 20 -6.63 6.07 12.75
CA THR A 20 -7.77 5.18 12.52
C THR A 20 -8.03 4.35 13.76
N ILE A 21 -9.30 4.09 14.03
CA ILE A 21 -9.72 3.33 15.21
C ILE A 21 -10.62 2.19 14.75
N VAL A 22 -10.32 1.00 15.23
CA VAL A 22 -11.20 -0.17 15.14
C VAL A 22 -11.97 -0.27 16.44
N TRP A 23 -13.28 -0.36 16.33
CA TRP A 23 -14.22 -0.28 17.45
C TRP A 23 -14.96 -1.58 17.65
N ASP A 24 -15.26 -1.84 18.91
CA ASP A 24 -16.40 -2.64 19.31
C ASP A 24 -17.59 -1.68 19.50
N ILE A 25 -18.50 -1.64 18.54
CA ILE A 25 -19.60 -0.68 18.58
C ILE A 25 -20.74 -1.10 19.51
N TRP A 26 -20.77 -2.34 19.98
CA TRP A 26 -21.78 -2.78 20.94
C TRP A 26 -21.41 -2.36 22.37
N GLU A 27 -20.13 -2.50 22.71
CA GLU A 27 -19.59 -2.06 24.01
C GLU A 27 -19.19 -0.58 24.00
N GLY A 28 -19.06 0.03 22.81
CA GLY A 28 -18.65 1.43 22.65
C GLY A 28 -17.18 1.68 22.96
N ILE A 29 -16.33 0.65 22.87
CA ILE A 29 -14.90 0.73 23.23
C ILE A 29 -14.00 0.60 22.00
N PRO A 30 -12.85 1.28 21.97
CA PRO A 30 -11.84 1.06 20.95
C PRO A 30 -11.17 -0.31 21.17
N ILE A 31 -11.13 -1.14 20.14
CA ILE A 31 -10.37 -2.40 20.11
C ILE A 31 -8.90 -2.10 19.81
N GLN A 32 -8.66 -1.23 18.82
CA GLN A 32 -7.32 -0.88 18.38
C GLN A 32 -7.29 0.56 17.86
N ILE A 33 -6.24 1.30 18.21
CA ILE A 33 -5.98 2.65 17.70
C ILE A 33 -4.67 2.59 16.93
N TYR A 34 -4.68 3.06 15.69
CA TYR A 34 -3.49 3.19 14.87
C TYR A 34 -3.23 4.66 14.58
N GLU A 35 -2.02 5.12 14.89
CA GLU A 35 -1.50 6.42 14.46
C GLU A 35 -0.69 6.19 13.19
N ILE A 36 -1.29 6.50 12.04
CA ILE A 36 -0.79 6.04 10.73
C ILE A 36 -0.11 7.17 9.97
N SER A 37 -0.72 8.35 10.01
CA SER A 37 -0.27 9.48 9.21
C SER A 37 -0.17 10.72 10.07
N HIS A 38 0.70 11.63 9.65
CA HIS A 38 0.69 13.02 10.14
C HIS A 38 -0.33 13.88 9.36
N PHE A 39 -0.94 13.32 8.33
CA PHE A 39 -1.93 13.94 7.46
C PHE A 39 -3.35 13.43 7.76
N LYS A 40 -4.36 14.10 7.20
CA LYS A 40 -5.76 13.78 7.46
C LYS A 40 -6.12 12.50 6.71
N LEU A 41 -6.71 11.53 7.38
CA LEU A 41 -7.30 10.39 6.68
C LEU A 41 -8.67 10.80 6.12
N VAL A 42 -8.85 10.71 4.80
CA VAL A 42 -10.06 11.19 4.11
C VAL A 42 -11.07 10.09 3.81
N ASP A 43 -10.62 8.86 3.64
CA ASP A 43 -11.49 7.70 3.45
C ASP A 43 -10.85 6.42 4.01
N GLY A 44 -11.69 5.42 4.25
CA GLY A 44 -11.27 4.11 4.69
C GLY A 44 -12.34 3.05 4.49
N LYS A 45 -11.92 1.85 4.09
CA LYS A 45 -12.81 0.71 3.83
C LYS A 45 -12.23 -0.61 4.30
N PHE A 46 -13.10 -1.49 4.80
CA PHE A 46 -12.74 -2.89 4.94
C PHE A 46 -12.62 -3.55 3.57
N SER A 47 -11.70 -4.50 3.44
CA SER A 47 -11.71 -5.40 2.29
C SER A 47 -12.97 -6.27 2.31
N PRO A 48 -13.47 -6.73 1.15
CA PRO A 48 -14.68 -7.55 1.09
C PRO A 48 -14.60 -8.86 1.90
N ASP A 49 -13.40 -9.38 2.11
CA ASP A 49 -13.12 -10.57 2.92
C ASP A 49 -12.89 -10.25 4.42
N GLY A 50 -12.91 -8.97 4.82
CA GLY A 50 -12.75 -8.52 6.21
C GLY A 50 -11.33 -8.63 6.79
N THR A 51 -10.36 -9.08 6.01
CA THR A 51 -8.99 -9.36 6.48
C THR A 51 -8.09 -8.13 6.51
N SER A 52 -8.52 -7.03 5.88
CA SER A 52 -7.73 -5.81 5.77
C SER A 52 -8.58 -4.55 5.73
N ILE A 53 -7.91 -3.42 5.95
CA ILE A 53 -8.47 -2.07 5.87
C ILE A 53 -7.57 -1.28 4.92
N ILE A 54 -8.18 -0.61 3.92
CA ILE A 54 -7.51 0.42 3.12
C ILE A 54 -7.85 1.80 3.68
N LEU A 55 -6.88 2.70 3.70
CA LEU A 55 -7.04 4.11 4.07
C LEU A 55 -6.40 4.99 3.02
N SER A 56 -6.95 6.19 2.82
CA SER A 56 -6.35 7.25 2.02
C SER A 56 -6.19 8.52 2.83
N ASP A 57 -5.08 9.24 2.64
CA ASP A 57 -4.90 10.57 3.21
C ASP A 57 -5.12 11.72 2.20
N ASP A 58 -5.05 12.96 2.67
CA ASP A 58 -5.26 14.16 1.85
C ASP A 58 -4.05 14.58 0.99
N VAL A 59 -2.92 13.88 1.11
CA VAL A 59 -1.72 14.08 0.25
C VAL A 59 -1.54 12.96 -0.78
N GLY A 60 -2.45 11.99 -0.82
CA GLY A 60 -2.51 10.93 -1.82
C GLY A 60 -1.79 9.65 -1.43
N GLN A 61 -1.40 9.46 -0.17
CA GLN A 61 -0.90 8.18 0.33
C GLN A 61 -2.04 7.21 0.60
N LEU A 62 -1.77 5.93 0.35
CA LEU A 62 -2.66 4.83 0.68
C LEU A 62 -1.98 3.91 1.71
N TYR A 63 -2.75 3.47 2.70
CA TYR A 63 -2.28 2.55 3.74
C TYR A 63 -3.12 1.28 3.73
N VAL A 64 -2.47 0.13 3.77
CA VAL A 64 -3.11 -1.19 3.91
C VAL A 64 -2.78 -1.74 5.29
N LEU A 65 -3.80 -1.98 6.10
CA LEU A 65 -3.67 -2.60 7.41
C LEU A 65 -4.26 -4.00 7.37
N SER A 66 -3.54 -4.97 7.91
CA SER A 66 -4.09 -6.31 8.14
C SER A 66 -4.80 -6.36 9.49
N THR A 67 -5.99 -6.94 9.54
CA THR A 67 -6.78 -7.07 10.78
C THR A 67 -6.32 -8.23 11.67
N GLY A 68 -5.24 -8.93 11.29
CA GLY A 68 -4.61 -9.99 12.09
C GLY A 68 -4.51 -11.36 11.41
N GLN A 69 -5.10 -11.54 10.21
CA GLN A 69 -4.90 -12.73 9.38
C GLN A 69 -3.87 -12.45 8.28
N GLY A 70 -2.58 -12.58 8.62
CA GLY A 70 -1.50 -12.52 7.63
C GLY A 70 -0.26 -11.79 8.16
N ASP A 71 0.85 -12.51 8.29
CA ASP A 71 2.16 -11.95 8.66
C ASP A 71 2.92 -11.36 7.45
N SER A 72 2.36 -11.48 6.23
CA SER A 72 3.06 -11.19 4.98
C SER A 72 3.46 -9.72 4.78
N GLN A 73 2.82 -8.77 5.47
CA GLN A 73 3.19 -7.35 5.37
C GLN A 73 4.28 -6.91 6.35
N LYS A 74 4.60 -7.68 7.41
CA LYS A 74 5.54 -7.25 8.45
C LYS A 74 6.97 -7.04 7.92
N ASP A 75 7.34 -7.79 6.88
CA ASP A 75 8.68 -7.73 6.28
C ASP A 75 8.78 -6.69 5.14
N ALA A 76 7.65 -6.07 4.74
CA ALA A 76 7.63 -5.07 3.69
C ALA A 76 8.40 -3.82 4.14
N LYS A 77 9.39 -3.39 3.34
CA LYS A 77 10.08 -2.12 3.60
C LYS A 77 9.20 -0.94 3.23
N TYR A 78 9.44 0.18 3.91
CA TYR A 78 8.72 1.44 3.69
C TYR A 78 8.86 1.92 2.24
N ASP A 79 10.09 1.93 1.72
CA ASP A 79 10.38 2.32 0.34
C ASP A 79 10.58 1.10 -0.55
N GLN A 80 9.79 1.03 -1.62
CA GLN A 80 9.90 -0.01 -2.65
C GLN A 80 9.70 0.61 -4.02
N PHE A 81 10.67 0.45 -4.92
CA PHE A 81 10.59 0.96 -6.29
C PHE A 81 11.29 0.05 -7.28
N PHE A 82 10.95 0.17 -8.56
CA PHE A 82 11.73 -0.43 -9.64
C PHE A 82 12.75 0.59 -10.14
N LEU A 83 13.97 0.15 -10.46
CA LEU A 83 14.97 1.05 -11.04
C LEU A 83 14.48 1.63 -12.37
N GLY A 84 13.75 0.82 -13.15
CA GLY A 84 13.07 1.24 -14.37
C GLY A 84 12.15 2.45 -14.19
N ASP A 85 11.60 2.71 -12.99
CA ASP A 85 10.75 3.87 -12.75
C ASP A 85 11.45 5.21 -12.89
N TYR A 86 12.77 5.22 -12.71
CA TYR A 86 13.62 6.40 -12.82
C TYR A 86 14.44 6.44 -14.10
N ARG A 87 14.39 5.40 -14.93
CA ARG A 87 15.12 5.39 -16.20
C ARG A 87 14.49 6.38 -17.19
N PRO A 88 15.32 7.12 -17.93
CA PRO A 88 14.82 8.08 -18.92
C PRO A 88 14.05 7.39 -20.04
N LEU A 89 13.04 8.08 -20.53
CA LEU A 89 12.23 7.65 -21.67
C LEU A 89 12.66 8.43 -22.92
N ILE A 90 12.65 7.75 -24.06
CA ILE A 90 12.86 8.33 -25.39
C ILE A 90 11.64 8.09 -26.28
N GLN A 91 11.60 8.76 -27.43
CA GLN A 91 10.64 8.48 -28.48
C GLN A 91 11.34 7.87 -29.69
N ASP A 92 10.74 6.84 -30.28
CA ASP A 92 11.19 6.32 -31.58
C ASP A 92 10.71 7.20 -32.75
N ILE A 93 11.09 6.82 -33.97
CA ILE A 93 10.69 7.53 -35.21
C ILE A 93 9.18 7.49 -35.48
N TYR A 94 8.43 6.63 -34.79
CA TYR A 94 6.98 6.50 -34.90
C TYR A 94 6.26 7.21 -33.75
N GLY A 95 6.99 7.86 -32.84
CA GLY A 95 6.46 8.58 -31.68
C GLY A 95 6.09 7.69 -30.50
N ASN A 96 6.46 6.40 -30.51
CA ASN A 96 6.25 5.52 -29.36
C ASN A 96 7.21 5.88 -28.25
N VAL A 97 6.71 5.91 -27.01
CA VAL A 97 7.55 6.09 -25.81
C VAL A 97 8.23 4.77 -25.48
N LEU A 98 9.55 4.78 -25.37
CA LEU A 98 10.38 3.62 -25.03
C LEU A 98 11.31 3.96 -23.87
N ASP A 99 11.66 2.94 -23.09
CA ASP A 99 12.77 3.02 -22.14
C ASP A 99 14.10 3.17 -22.89
N GLN A 100 14.95 4.13 -22.47
CA GLN A 100 16.18 4.47 -23.19
C GLN A 100 17.19 3.32 -23.24
N GLU A 101 17.26 2.50 -22.20
CA GLU A 101 18.30 1.47 -22.05
C GLU A 101 17.87 0.15 -22.72
N SER A 102 16.66 -0.32 -22.40
CA SER A 102 16.14 -1.59 -22.89
C SER A 102 15.46 -1.52 -24.26
N GLN A 103 15.12 -0.30 -24.73
CA GLN A 103 14.33 -0.08 -25.96
C GLN A 103 12.95 -0.77 -25.93
N LEU A 104 12.43 -1.08 -24.73
CA LEU A 104 11.12 -1.68 -24.54
C LEU A 104 10.07 -0.62 -24.15
N PRO A 105 8.77 -0.87 -24.37
CA PRO A 105 7.72 0.00 -23.88
C PRO A 105 7.75 0.14 -22.34
N PRO A 106 7.40 1.32 -21.77
CA PRO A 106 7.49 1.58 -20.33
C PRO A 106 6.78 0.53 -19.45
N TYR A 107 5.64 0.02 -19.90
CA TYR A 107 4.87 -0.98 -19.14
C TYR A 107 5.58 -2.35 -19.05
N ARG A 108 6.62 -2.60 -19.85
CA ARG A 108 7.41 -3.85 -19.79
C ARG A 108 8.68 -3.75 -18.96
N ARG A 109 9.14 -2.55 -18.61
CA ARG A 109 10.44 -2.34 -17.96
C ARG A 109 10.54 -2.98 -16.57
N ASN A 110 9.46 -2.92 -15.79
CA ASN A 110 9.42 -3.43 -14.41
C ASN A 110 9.18 -4.95 -14.32
N MET A 111 9.03 -5.65 -15.45
CA MET A 111 8.97 -7.13 -15.46
C MET A 111 10.35 -7.79 -15.33
N VAL A 112 11.42 -7.02 -15.55
CA VAL A 112 12.81 -7.53 -15.56
C VAL A 112 13.61 -7.01 -14.37
N ASP A 113 13.31 -5.79 -13.90
CA ASP A 113 14.01 -5.22 -12.75
C ASP A 113 13.48 -5.81 -11.43
N PRO A 114 14.37 -6.21 -10.50
CA PRO A 114 13.96 -6.53 -9.15
C PRO A 114 13.49 -5.27 -8.42
N LEU A 115 12.53 -5.46 -7.52
CA LEU A 115 12.12 -4.43 -6.58
C LEU A 115 13.29 -4.07 -5.65
N ARG A 116 13.47 -2.77 -5.36
CA ARG A 116 14.58 -2.23 -4.56
C ARG A 116 14.11 -1.47 -3.34
N ASP A 117 14.96 -1.44 -2.31
CA ASP A 117 14.78 -0.58 -1.13
C ASP A 117 15.31 0.85 -1.35
N SER A 118 15.14 1.72 -0.35
CA SER A 118 15.64 3.11 -0.37
C SER A 118 17.14 3.24 -0.56
N GLY A 119 17.92 2.19 -0.30
CA GLY A 119 19.37 2.12 -0.56
C GLY A 119 19.72 1.72 -1.99
N MET A 120 18.73 1.60 -2.89
CA MET A 120 18.87 1.05 -4.24
C MET A 120 19.34 -0.41 -4.27
N LEU A 121 19.21 -1.17 -3.19
CA LEU A 121 19.59 -2.58 -3.16
C LEU A 121 18.38 -3.46 -3.55
N PRO A 122 18.57 -4.46 -4.43
CA PRO A 122 17.49 -5.37 -4.79
C PRO A 122 17.10 -6.23 -3.58
N PHE A 123 15.79 -6.43 -3.39
CA PHE A 123 15.29 -7.38 -2.41
C PHE A 123 15.77 -8.78 -2.76
N LYS A 124 16.46 -9.42 -1.82
CA LYS A 124 16.71 -10.85 -1.88
C LYS A 124 15.47 -11.53 -1.29
N PHE A 125 14.64 -12.11 -2.14
CA PHE A 125 13.70 -13.12 -1.68
C PHE A 125 14.54 -14.25 -1.08
N PHE A 126 14.57 -14.37 0.25
CA PHE A 126 15.03 -15.59 0.86
C PHE A 126 14.09 -16.68 0.38
N ASN A 127 14.57 -17.58 -0.47
CA ASN A 127 13.88 -18.81 -0.78
C ASN A 127 13.61 -19.51 0.56
N LEU A 128 12.37 -19.47 1.02
CA LEU A 128 11.89 -20.37 2.06
C LEU A 128 12.01 -21.77 1.47
N ARG A 129 12.99 -22.53 1.98
CA ARG A 129 13.06 -23.98 1.81
C ARG A 129 12.13 -24.64 2.81
#